data_AF-A0A484BHU3-F1
#
_entry.id   AF-A0A484BHU3-F1
#
_cell.length_a   1.000
_cell.length_b   1.000
_cell.length_c   1.000
_cell.angle_alpha   90.00
_cell.angle_beta   90.00
_cell.angle_gamma   90.00
#
_symmetry.space_group_name_H-M   'P 1'
#
loop_
_entity.id
_entity.type
_entity.pdbx_description
1 polymer ?
#
loop_
_entity_poly.entity_id
_entity_poly.type
_entity_poly.pdbx_seq_one_letter_code
_entity_poly.pdbx_strand_id
1 'polypeptide(L)'
;MQLGLVTMLAIAGITAAKIPGCDYFDTVDLSQSKRLPNGSYQYEKLIIPASLVGEYDYEILETGHKESVARHLRGCACHLGTCIRFCCHRNLFLVDGERKCDGDISKAIEFDPIINITLNDGTQVRRHVLQDFIIQQDLPVPCASHDHLDAENDESHQWTLLENGVLRLQFDDAELSKQEYCLQPHKIGT
;
A
#
# COMPACT_ATOMS: atom_id res chain seq x y z
N MET A 1 -61.19 16.92 -8.98
CA MET A 1 -59.86 17.13 -9.58
C MET A 1 -58.90 17.47 -8.46
N GLN A 2 -58.02 16.55 -8.08
CA GLN A 2 -56.89 16.86 -7.19
C GLN A 2 -55.77 15.88 -7.52
N LEU A 3 -54.85 16.31 -8.39
CA LEU A 3 -53.61 15.58 -8.66
C LEU A 3 -52.69 15.81 -7.46
N GLY A 4 -52.48 14.77 -6.65
CA GLY A 4 -51.47 14.77 -5.59
C GLY A 4 -50.07 14.75 -6.21
N LEU A 5 -49.28 15.77 -5.91
CA LEU A 5 -47.88 15.88 -6.32
C LEU A 5 -47.04 14.96 -5.42
N VAL A 6 -46.58 13.83 -5.94
CA VAL A 6 -45.61 12.96 -5.26
C VAL A 6 -44.21 13.52 -5.51
N THR A 7 -43.64 14.23 -4.54
CA THR A 7 -42.23 14.61 -4.55
C THR A 7 -41.38 13.38 -4.27
N MET A 8 -40.82 12.76 -5.31
CA MET A 8 -39.71 11.81 -5.17
C MET A 8 -38.47 12.58 -4.71
N LEU A 9 -38.05 12.37 -3.47
CA LEU A 9 -36.75 12.81 -2.99
C LEU A 9 -35.70 11.88 -3.60
N ALA A 10 -35.03 12.32 -4.66
CA ALA A 10 -33.87 11.61 -5.18
C ALA A 10 -32.72 11.73 -4.18
N ILE A 11 -32.43 10.64 -3.47
CA ILE A 11 -31.19 10.52 -2.71
C ILE A 11 -30.08 10.40 -3.76
N ALA A 12 -29.48 11.52 -4.14
CA ALA A 12 -28.23 11.51 -4.87
C ALA A 12 -27.21 10.84 -3.95
N GLY A 13 -26.90 9.56 -4.23
CA GLY A 13 -25.74 8.92 -3.64
C GLY A 13 -24.54 9.78 -3.97
N ILE A 14 -23.94 10.40 -2.95
CA ILE A 14 -22.65 11.03 -3.08
C ILE A 14 -21.68 9.89 -3.32
N THR A 15 -21.46 9.51 -4.59
CA THR A 15 -20.32 8.68 -4.95
C THR A 15 -19.11 9.55 -4.67
N ALA A 16 -18.47 9.36 -3.53
CA ALA A 16 -17.21 9.99 -3.23
C ALA A 16 -16.19 9.45 -4.23
N ALA A 17 -16.13 10.13 -5.39
CA ALA A 17 -15.12 9.96 -6.40
C ALA A 17 -13.73 10.08 -5.75
N LYS A 18 -12.74 9.41 -6.35
CA LYS A 18 -11.30 9.45 -6.05
C LYS A 18 -10.91 10.53 -5.02
N ILE A 19 -10.22 10.11 -3.96
CA ILE A 19 -9.76 10.97 -2.87
C ILE A 19 -8.94 12.16 -3.45
N PRO A 20 -9.40 13.42 -3.32
CA PRO A 20 -8.69 14.56 -3.88
C PRO A 20 -7.30 14.72 -3.28
N GLY A 21 -6.30 14.91 -4.14
CA GLY A 21 -4.91 15.14 -3.71
C GLY A 21 -4.20 13.93 -3.11
N CYS A 22 -4.76 12.73 -3.20
CA CYS A 22 -4.12 11.49 -2.77
C CYS A 22 -3.63 10.69 -3.98
N ASP A 23 -2.37 10.26 -3.95
CA ASP A 23 -1.86 9.30 -4.92
C ASP A 23 -2.45 7.90 -4.67
N TYR A 24 -2.63 7.09 -5.72
CA TYR A 24 -3.17 5.73 -5.55
C TYR A 24 -2.26 4.88 -4.65
N PHE A 25 -0.94 5.01 -4.80
CA PHE A 25 0.05 4.30 -4.00
C PHE A 25 0.26 4.93 -2.61
N ASP A 26 -0.51 5.96 -2.24
CA ASP A 26 -0.66 6.48 -0.88
C ASP A 26 -1.90 5.94 -0.15
N THR A 27 -2.64 5.03 -0.80
CA THR A 27 -3.87 4.46 -0.25
C THR A 27 -3.70 3.05 0.31
N VAL A 28 -4.67 2.63 1.13
CA VAL A 28 -4.90 1.25 1.59
C VAL A 28 -6.34 0.83 1.34
N ASP A 29 -6.59 -0.46 1.15
CA ASP A 29 -7.92 -1.04 1.01
C ASP A 29 -8.66 -1.06 2.36
N LEU A 30 -9.90 -0.55 2.35
CA LEU A 30 -10.78 -0.48 3.51
C LEU A 30 -11.93 -1.48 3.45
N SER A 31 -11.98 -2.36 2.46
CA SER A 31 -13.06 -3.32 2.26
C SER A 31 -13.29 -4.23 3.46
N GLN A 32 -12.23 -4.59 4.18
CA GLN A 32 -12.29 -5.39 5.42
C GLN A 32 -12.16 -4.55 6.69
N SER A 33 -12.08 -3.22 6.57
CA SER A 33 -11.90 -2.31 7.70
C SER A 33 -13.22 -2.01 8.42
N LYS A 34 -13.14 -1.79 9.73
CA LYS A 34 -14.31 -1.45 10.55
C LYS A 34 -14.71 0.01 10.32
N ARG A 35 -15.92 0.25 9.83
CA ARG A 35 -16.53 1.59 9.79
C ARG A 35 -17.01 2.02 11.17
N LEU A 36 -16.70 3.25 11.57
CA LEU A 36 -17.08 3.85 12.84
C LEU A 36 -18.34 4.74 12.69
N PRO A 37 -19.06 5.05 13.79
CA PRO A 37 -20.32 5.81 13.73
C PRO A 37 -20.20 7.21 13.12
N ASN A 38 -19.04 7.85 13.25
CA ASN A 38 -18.72 9.16 12.66
C ASN A 38 -18.33 9.06 11.16
N GLY A 39 -18.39 7.88 10.56
CA GLY A 39 -18.03 7.63 9.16
C GLY A 39 -16.55 7.38 8.89
N SER A 40 -15.65 7.52 9.87
CA SER A 40 -14.24 7.14 9.72
C SER A 40 -14.08 5.61 9.68
N TYR A 41 -12.93 5.14 9.22
CA TYR A 41 -12.60 3.71 9.14
C TYR A 41 -11.41 3.39 10.05
N GLN A 42 -11.47 2.25 10.72
CA GLN A 42 -10.34 1.70 11.45
C GLN A 42 -9.62 0.68 10.57
N TYR A 43 -8.43 1.07 10.09
CA TYR A 43 -7.48 0.22 9.39
C TYR A 43 -6.36 -0.17 10.36
N GLU A 44 -6.33 -1.43 10.77
CA GLU A 44 -5.44 -1.89 11.86
C GLU A 44 -5.54 -0.99 13.12
N LYS A 45 -4.47 -0.26 13.45
CA LYS A 45 -4.38 0.68 14.58
C LYS A 45 -4.64 2.14 14.17
N LEU A 46 -4.83 2.41 12.88
CA LEU A 46 -5.02 3.74 12.32
C LEU A 46 -6.50 4.06 12.14
N ILE A 47 -6.90 5.28 12.52
CA ILE A 47 -8.22 5.82 12.21
C ILE A 47 -8.10 6.74 11.00
N ILE A 48 -8.73 6.34 9.88
CA ILE A 48 -8.76 7.10 8.63
C ILE A 48 -10.06 7.93 8.60
N PRO A 49 -9.97 9.28 8.64
CA PRO A 49 -11.14 10.15 8.58
C PRO A 49 -11.96 9.93 7.32
N ALA A 50 -13.28 10.14 7.41
CA ALA A 50 -14.18 9.99 6.26
C ALA A 50 -13.78 10.87 5.05
N SER A 51 -13.15 12.02 5.30
CA SER A 51 -12.65 12.92 4.25
C SER A 51 -11.46 12.37 3.46
N LEU A 52 -10.79 11.33 3.97
CA LEU A 52 -9.68 10.63 3.32
C LEU A 52 -10.11 9.26 2.78
N VAL A 53 -11.41 9.02 2.60
CA VAL A 53 -11.95 7.78 2.04
C VAL A 53 -12.62 8.07 0.71
N GLY A 54 -12.42 7.20 -0.27
CA GLY A 54 -13.03 7.30 -1.58
C GLY A 54 -13.33 5.93 -2.18
N GLU A 55 -14.26 5.90 -3.13
CA GLU A 55 -14.62 4.70 -3.87
C GLU A 55 -13.77 4.58 -5.14
N TYR A 56 -13.28 3.36 -5.41
CA TYR A 56 -12.45 3.02 -6.56
C TYR A 56 -13.05 1.80 -7.25
N ASP A 57 -13.02 1.79 -8.57
CA ASP A 57 -13.41 0.68 -9.46
C ASP A 57 -12.25 0.29 -10.40
N TYR A 58 -11.02 0.63 -10.01
CA TYR A 58 -9.81 0.32 -10.72
C TYR A 58 -8.63 0.13 -9.76
N GLU A 59 -7.61 -0.56 -10.25
CA GLU A 59 -6.28 -0.63 -9.66
C GLU A 59 -5.26 -0.06 -10.65
N ILE A 60 -4.13 0.46 -10.15
CA ILE A 60 -3.04 0.97 -10.99
C ILE A 60 -1.89 -0.03 -10.98
N LEU A 61 -1.49 -0.50 -12.17
CA LEU A 61 -0.33 -1.35 -12.38
C LEU A 61 0.97 -0.53 -12.33
N GLU A 62 2.11 -1.21 -12.28
CA GLU A 62 3.44 -0.59 -12.36
C GLU A 62 3.65 0.24 -13.65
N THR A 63 2.98 -0.11 -14.75
CA THR A 63 3.02 0.67 -16.00
C THR A 63 2.18 1.96 -15.97
N GLY A 64 1.48 2.23 -14.86
CA GLY A 64 0.50 3.30 -14.73
C GLY A 64 -0.85 2.99 -15.38
N HIS A 65 -0.99 1.83 -16.01
CA HIS A 65 -2.26 1.39 -16.59
C HIS A 65 -3.30 1.11 -15.50
N LYS A 66 -4.56 1.47 -15.78
CA LYS A 66 -5.69 1.21 -14.90
C LYS A 66 -6.42 -0.05 -15.33
N GLU A 67 -6.46 -1.04 -14.47
CA GLU A 67 -7.31 -2.22 -14.67
C GLU A 67 -8.62 -2.05 -13.91
N SER A 68 -9.74 -2.35 -14.56
CA SER A 68 -11.04 -2.26 -13.90
C SER A 68 -11.23 -3.43 -12.93
N VAL A 69 -11.70 -3.12 -11.71
CA VAL A 69 -11.99 -4.09 -10.66
C VAL A 69 -13.36 -3.81 -10.04
N ALA A 70 -13.82 -4.70 -9.16
CA ALA A 70 -15.04 -4.45 -8.40
C ALA A 70 -14.90 -3.17 -7.55
N ARG A 71 -16.00 -2.42 -7.41
CA ARG A 71 -16.05 -1.22 -6.58
C ARG A 71 -15.68 -1.56 -5.14
N HIS A 72 -14.74 -0.78 -4.59
CA HIS A 72 -14.24 -0.95 -3.24
C HIS A 72 -13.84 0.41 -2.66
N LEU A 73 -13.70 0.46 -1.33
CA LEU A 73 -13.30 1.67 -0.62
C LEU A 73 -11.80 1.65 -0.36
N ARG A 74 -11.13 2.76 -0.65
CA ARG A 74 -9.73 2.97 -0.29
C ARG A 74 -9.62 4.18 0.62
N GLY A 75 -8.58 4.21 1.47
CA GLY A 75 -8.28 5.28 2.39
C GLY A 75 -6.88 5.84 2.17
N CYS A 76 -6.71 7.17 2.18
CA CYS A 76 -5.42 7.83 1.99
C CYS A 76 -4.57 7.78 3.27
N ALA A 77 -4.03 6.60 3.58
CA ALA A 77 -3.38 6.36 4.86
C ALA A 77 -2.03 7.09 4.98
N CYS A 78 -1.28 7.25 3.89
CA CYS A 78 0.06 7.84 3.93
C CYS A 78 0.05 9.36 4.17
N HIS A 79 -1.11 10.01 4.08
CA HIS A 79 -1.29 11.39 4.53
C HIS A 79 -1.36 11.51 6.06
N LEU A 80 -1.56 10.40 6.78
CA LEU A 80 -1.67 10.37 8.23
C LEU A 80 -0.38 9.90 8.93
N GLY A 81 0.61 9.45 8.16
CA GLY A 81 1.89 8.99 8.67
C GLY A 81 2.72 8.32 7.58
N THR A 82 3.97 7.99 7.89
CA THR A 82 4.87 7.35 6.92
C THR A 82 4.41 5.94 6.60
N CYS A 83 4.22 5.66 5.31
CA CYS A 83 3.86 4.33 4.84
C CYS A 83 5.08 3.51 4.45
N ILE A 84 4.92 2.20 4.55
CA ILE A 84 5.83 1.24 3.94
C ILE A 84 5.04 0.27 3.08
N ARG A 85 5.46 0.10 1.82
CA ARG A 85 4.77 -0.76 0.87
C ARG A 85 5.29 -2.18 0.99
N PHE A 86 4.39 -3.08 1.37
CA PHE A 86 4.59 -4.52 1.26
C PHE A 86 4.04 -5.03 -0.07
N CYS A 87 4.63 -6.11 -0.61
CA CYS A 87 4.09 -6.77 -1.80
C CYS A 87 2.81 -7.55 -1.47
N CYS A 88 2.77 -8.13 -0.28
CA CYS A 88 1.72 -8.99 0.21
C CYS A 88 1.39 -8.66 1.67
N HIS A 89 0.35 -9.29 2.21
CA HIS A 89 0.18 -9.34 3.66
C HIS A 89 1.47 -9.85 4.32
N ARG A 90 1.87 -9.27 5.47
CA ARG A 90 3.11 -9.61 6.22
C ARG A 90 3.30 -11.10 6.58
N ASN A 91 2.21 -11.87 6.51
CA ASN A 91 2.15 -13.31 6.82
C ASN A 91 2.06 -14.20 5.55
N LEU A 92 2.26 -13.62 4.37
CA LEU A 92 2.30 -14.33 3.10
C LEU A 92 3.69 -14.23 2.47
N PHE A 93 3.98 -15.09 1.52
CA PHE A 93 5.16 -14.99 0.67
C PHE A 93 4.74 -14.55 -0.73
N LEU A 94 5.60 -13.75 -1.35
CA LEU A 94 5.47 -13.44 -2.77
C LEU A 94 5.82 -14.69 -3.59
N VAL A 95 5.02 -15.01 -4.59
CA VAL A 95 5.25 -16.18 -5.47
C VAL A 95 6.14 -15.77 -6.63
N ASP A 96 7.27 -16.45 -6.80
CA ASP A 96 8.19 -16.23 -7.92
C ASP A 96 7.51 -16.40 -9.28
N GLY A 97 7.73 -15.42 -10.17
CA GLY A 97 7.16 -15.43 -11.52
C GLY A 97 5.67 -15.09 -11.59
N GLU A 98 5.02 -14.77 -10.47
CA GLU A 98 3.60 -14.42 -10.42
C GLU A 98 3.34 -13.11 -9.69
N ARG A 99 2.26 -12.43 -10.07
CA ARG A 99 1.71 -11.27 -9.34
C ARG A 99 0.82 -11.71 -8.18
N LYS A 100 1.24 -12.72 -7.42
CA LYS A 100 0.42 -13.37 -6.39
C LYS A 100 1.18 -13.62 -5.11
N CYS A 101 0.42 -13.73 -4.05
CA CYS A 101 0.89 -14.06 -2.71
C CYS A 101 0.33 -15.41 -2.30
N ASP A 102 1.15 -16.24 -1.67
CA ASP A 102 0.74 -17.55 -1.14
C ASP A 102 1.03 -17.67 0.35
N GLY A 103 0.28 -18.54 1.03
CA GLY A 103 0.38 -18.78 2.46
C GLY A 103 -0.93 -18.60 3.20
N ASP A 104 -0.82 -18.54 4.53
CA ASP A 104 -1.96 -18.44 5.44
C ASP A 104 -1.79 -17.20 6.32
N ILE A 105 -2.66 -16.21 6.11
CA ILE A 105 -2.66 -14.94 6.87
C ILE A 105 -2.74 -15.17 8.38
N SER A 106 -3.33 -16.28 8.83
CA SER A 106 -3.43 -16.60 10.27
C SER A 106 -2.12 -17.12 10.89
N LYS A 107 -1.15 -17.54 10.07
CA LYS A 107 0.15 -18.05 10.50
C LYS A 107 1.20 -16.96 10.37
N ALA A 108 1.70 -16.47 11.50
CA ALA A 108 2.76 -15.48 11.50
C ALA A 108 4.02 -16.02 10.80
N ILE A 109 4.63 -15.18 9.96
CA ILE A 109 5.98 -15.41 9.44
C ILE A 109 6.95 -14.68 10.37
N GLU A 110 7.99 -15.38 10.82
CA GLU A 110 9.11 -14.76 11.54
C GLU A 110 10.13 -14.23 10.53
N PHE A 111 10.50 -12.96 10.65
CA PHE A 111 11.53 -12.28 9.87
C PHE A 111 12.12 -11.13 10.69
N ASP A 112 13.31 -10.65 10.34
CA ASP A 112 13.86 -9.43 10.96
C ASP A 112 13.08 -8.20 10.43
N PRO A 113 12.31 -7.50 11.28
CA PRO A 113 11.51 -6.36 10.84
C PRO A 113 12.29 -5.05 10.88
N ILE A 114 13.60 -5.07 11.19
CA ILE A 114 14.41 -3.86 11.29
C ILE A 114 15.05 -3.54 9.95
N ILE A 115 14.77 -2.35 9.42
CA ILE A 115 15.40 -1.83 8.20
C ILE A 115 16.11 -0.51 8.46
N ASN A 116 17.08 -0.20 7.60
CA ASN A 116 17.74 1.10 7.56
C ASN A 116 16.95 2.05 6.66
N ILE A 117 16.60 3.21 7.18
CA ILE A 117 16.02 4.33 6.44
C ILE A 117 17.03 5.46 6.38
N THR A 118 17.23 6.05 5.21
CA THR A 118 18.03 7.25 5.05
C THR A 118 17.14 8.48 5.13
N LEU A 119 17.43 9.35 6.10
CA LEU A 119 16.73 10.61 6.31
C LEU A 119 17.18 11.67 5.30
N ASN A 120 16.44 12.77 5.20
CA ASN A 120 16.74 13.88 4.29
C ASN A 120 18.11 14.55 4.55
N ASP A 121 18.65 14.42 5.76
CA ASP A 121 19.99 14.91 6.12
C ASP A 121 21.12 13.92 5.78
N GLY A 122 20.78 12.78 5.16
CA GLY A 122 21.70 11.72 4.77
C GLY A 122 22.04 10.73 5.89
N THR A 123 21.55 10.95 7.12
CA THR A 123 21.78 10.00 8.22
C THR A 123 20.93 8.75 8.07
N GLN A 124 21.47 7.61 8.51
CA GLN A 124 20.72 6.36 8.54
C GLN A 124 20.17 6.08 9.93
N VAL A 125 18.91 5.64 9.97
CA VAL A 125 18.23 5.24 11.19
C VAL A 125 17.63 3.85 11.05
N ARG A 126 17.74 3.06 12.11
CA ARG A 126 17.08 1.74 12.21
C ARG A 126 15.65 1.93 12.65
N ARG A 127 14.71 1.30 11.95
CA ARG A 127 13.26 1.37 12.24
C ARG A 127 12.62 0.00 12.13
N HIS A 128 11.62 -0.24 12.96
CA HIS A 128 10.83 -1.46 12.96
C HIS A 128 9.64 -1.30 12.01
N VAL A 129 9.66 -2.00 10.87
CA VAL A 129 8.67 -1.80 9.78
C VAL A 129 7.22 -1.96 10.21
N LEU A 130 6.94 -2.91 11.11
CA LEU A 130 5.58 -3.17 11.59
C LEU A 130 5.10 -2.27 12.73
N GLN A 131 5.99 -1.48 13.33
CA GLN A 131 5.67 -0.64 14.50
C GLN A 131 5.72 0.84 14.16
N ASP A 132 6.70 1.24 13.35
CA ASP A 132 7.00 2.64 13.07
C ASP A 132 6.29 3.17 11.81
N PHE A 133 5.65 2.30 11.02
CA PHE A 133 5.05 2.65 9.73
C PHE A 133 3.62 2.14 9.58
N ILE A 134 2.89 2.77 8.68
CA ILE A 134 1.61 2.28 8.15
C ILE A 134 1.93 1.27 7.03
N ILE A 135 1.53 0.02 7.20
CA ILE A 135 1.80 -1.03 6.21
C ILE A 135 0.75 -0.97 5.10
N GLN A 136 1.20 -0.86 3.85
CA GLN A 136 0.35 -1.02 2.68
C GLN A 136 0.56 -2.43 2.13
N GLN A 137 -0.46 -3.28 2.21
CA GLN A 137 -0.34 -4.72 1.90
C GLN A 137 -1.36 -5.24 0.88
N ASP A 138 -2.15 -4.33 0.32
CA ASP A 138 -3.23 -4.58 -0.64
C ASP A 138 -2.96 -3.97 -2.02
N LEU A 139 -1.81 -3.30 -2.20
CA LEU A 139 -1.44 -2.74 -3.50
C LEU A 139 -1.04 -3.88 -4.46
N PRO A 140 -1.35 -3.76 -5.77
CA PRO A 140 -0.98 -4.80 -6.74
C PRO A 140 0.52 -5.06 -6.74
N VAL A 141 0.96 -6.32 -6.80
CA VAL A 141 2.39 -6.64 -6.97
C VAL A 141 2.92 -5.94 -8.23
N PRO A 142 4.05 -5.20 -8.22
CA PRO A 142 4.48 -4.39 -9.36
C PRO A 142 4.61 -5.17 -10.68
N CYS A 143 5.23 -6.35 -10.66
CA CYS A 143 5.48 -7.18 -11.84
C CYS A 143 5.39 -8.69 -11.50
N ALA A 144 5.25 -9.54 -12.52
CA ALA A 144 5.25 -11.00 -12.35
C ALA A 144 6.68 -11.54 -12.18
N SER A 145 7.60 -11.07 -13.03
CA SER A 145 9.03 -11.33 -12.90
C SER A 145 9.61 -10.24 -12.01
N HIS A 146 9.73 -10.54 -10.72
CA HIS A 146 10.34 -9.67 -9.73
C HIS A 146 11.73 -10.19 -9.38
N ASP A 147 12.66 -9.26 -9.21
CA ASP A 147 14.01 -9.55 -8.72
C ASP A 147 14.07 -9.16 -7.23
N HIS A 148 14.64 -10.04 -6.40
CA HIS A 148 14.91 -9.72 -5.01
C HIS A 148 16.32 -9.16 -4.87
N LEU A 149 16.45 -8.08 -4.11
CA LEU A 149 17.74 -7.42 -3.88
C LEU A 149 18.44 -8.04 -2.66
N ASP A 150 19.31 -9.02 -2.92
CA ASP A 150 20.17 -9.63 -1.91
C ASP A 150 21.46 -8.80 -1.69
N ALA A 151 21.31 -7.70 -0.95
CA ALA A 151 22.43 -6.82 -0.62
C ALA A 151 23.46 -7.46 0.33
N GLU A 152 23.19 -8.62 0.93
CA GLU A 152 24.14 -9.32 1.79
C GLU A 152 25.13 -10.14 0.98
N ASN A 153 24.68 -10.76 -0.11
CA ASN A 153 25.49 -11.65 -0.93
C ASN A 153 25.91 -11.07 -2.29
N ASP A 154 25.29 -9.99 -2.75
CA ASP A 154 25.58 -9.36 -4.05
C ASP A 154 25.72 -7.82 -3.92
N GLU A 155 26.91 -7.30 -4.21
CA GLU A 155 27.18 -5.85 -4.19
C GLU A 155 26.36 -5.07 -5.23
N SER A 156 25.96 -5.70 -6.34
CA SER A 156 25.10 -5.08 -7.34
C SER A 156 23.65 -4.92 -6.86
N HIS A 157 23.28 -5.62 -5.78
CA HIS A 157 21.96 -5.53 -5.16
C HIS A 157 21.92 -4.52 -4.00
N GLN A 158 22.95 -3.68 -3.81
CA GLN A 158 22.92 -2.64 -2.79
C GLN A 158 21.81 -1.62 -3.07
N TRP A 159 21.03 -1.28 -2.03
CA TRP A 159 19.91 -0.35 -2.13
C TRP A 159 19.88 0.62 -0.95
N THR A 160 19.10 1.70 -1.08
CA THR A 160 18.84 2.68 -0.03
C THR A 160 17.36 3.03 -0.03
N LEU A 161 16.66 2.80 1.08
CA LEU A 161 15.30 3.28 1.25
C LEU A 161 15.30 4.67 1.90
N LEU A 162 14.76 5.65 1.18
CA LEU A 162 14.64 7.03 1.63
C LEU A 162 13.37 7.21 2.48
N GLU A 163 13.38 8.17 3.42
CA GLU A 163 12.25 8.46 4.32
C GLU A 163 10.94 8.82 3.59
N ASN A 164 11.04 9.34 2.36
CA ASN A 164 9.89 9.65 1.50
C ASN A 164 9.31 8.42 0.76
N GLY A 165 9.89 7.23 0.95
CA GLY A 165 9.45 6.00 0.28
C GLY A 165 9.97 5.82 -1.14
N VAL A 166 11.06 6.50 -1.51
CA VAL A 166 11.81 6.18 -2.74
C VAL A 166 12.87 5.13 -2.41
N LEU A 167 12.96 4.08 -3.22
CA LEU A 167 14.02 3.08 -3.16
C LEU A 167 15.08 3.41 -4.21
N ARG A 168 16.30 3.75 -3.79
CA ARG A 168 17.42 3.99 -4.70
C ARG A 168 18.30 2.75 -4.81
N LEU A 169 18.54 2.28 -6.03
CA LEU A 169 19.50 1.22 -6.33
C LEU A 169 20.89 1.85 -6.40
N GLN A 170 21.88 1.28 -5.71
CA GLN A 170 23.21 1.89 -5.61
C GLN A 170 24.12 1.57 -6.79
N PHE A 171 23.80 0.55 -7.59
CA PHE A 171 24.66 0.13 -8.71
C PHE A 171 24.59 1.09 -9.92
N ASP A 172 23.43 1.72 -10.14
CA ASP A 172 23.18 2.66 -11.25
C ASP A 172 22.49 3.97 -10.83
N ASP A 173 22.34 4.19 -9.52
CA ASP A 173 21.62 5.32 -8.93
C ASP A 173 20.15 5.45 -9.38
N ALA A 174 19.54 4.37 -9.89
CA ALA A 174 18.13 4.38 -10.27
C ALA A 174 17.23 4.58 -9.05
N GLU A 175 16.24 5.48 -9.17
CA GLU A 175 15.23 5.73 -8.15
C GLU A 175 13.91 5.07 -8.54
N LEU A 176 13.46 4.13 -7.72
CA LEU A 176 12.18 3.45 -7.85
C LEU A 176 11.17 4.12 -6.92
N SER A 177 10.08 4.59 -7.52
CA SER A 177 8.93 5.07 -6.78
C SER A 177 8.18 3.90 -6.13
N LYS A 178 7.30 4.20 -5.18
CA LYS A 178 6.45 3.18 -4.56
C LYS A 178 5.68 2.35 -5.58
N GLN A 179 5.40 2.85 -6.79
CA GLN A 179 4.71 2.12 -7.86
C GLN A 179 5.52 0.91 -8.38
N GLU A 180 6.86 1.01 -8.35
CA GLU A 180 7.80 0.11 -9.04
C GLU A 180 8.40 -0.94 -8.10
N TYR A 181 8.43 -0.70 -6.79
CA TYR A 181 8.98 -1.65 -5.81
C TYR A 181 7.99 -1.99 -4.70
N CYS A 182 8.27 -3.06 -3.98
CA CYS A 182 7.61 -3.39 -2.73
C CYS A 182 8.56 -4.23 -1.86
N LEU A 183 8.36 -4.21 -0.55
CA LEU A 183 9.13 -5.01 0.39
C LEU A 183 8.35 -6.30 0.73
N GLN A 184 9.06 -7.40 0.93
CA GLN A 184 8.44 -8.62 1.45
C GLN A 184 9.49 -9.44 2.20
N PRO A 185 9.13 -10.11 3.31
CA PRO A 185 9.97 -11.13 3.88
C PRO A 185 10.35 -12.17 2.82
N HIS A 186 11.65 -12.38 2.64
CA HIS A 186 12.21 -13.35 1.71
C HIS A 186 13.18 -14.26 2.47
N LYS A 187 13.21 -15.54 2.09
CA LYS A 187 14.15 -16.49 2.68
C LYS A 187 15.47 -16.38 1.94
N ILE A 188 16.48 -15.78 2.58
CA ILE A 188 17.84 -15.82 2.06
C ILE A 188 18.31 -17.28 2.19
N GLY A 189 18.69 -17.89 1.08
CA GLY A 189 19.31 -19.21 1.07
C GLY A 189 20.68 -19.12 1.75
N THR A 190 20.92 -19.95 2.76
CA THR A 190 22.24 -20.10 3.39
C THR A 190 23.21 -20.87 2.50
#